data_AF-A0AAD6NZN9-F1
#
_entry.id   AF-A0AAD6NZN9-F1
#
_cell.length_a   1.000
_cell.length_b   1.000
_cell.length_c   1.000
_cell.angle_alpha   90.00
_cell.angle_beta   90.00
_cell.angle_gamma   90.00
#
_symmetry.space_group_name_H-M   'P 1'
#
loop_
_entity.id
_entity.type
_entity.pdbx_description
1 polymer ?
#
loop_
_entity_poly.entity_id
_entity_poly.type
_entity_poly.pdbx_seq_one_letter_code
_entity_poly.pdbx_strand_id
1 'polypeptide(L)'
;MLVGMGPDGHVASLFPGHPLLKENQKWVAHITDSPKPPPERITFTFPVINSSAYIALVVCGAGKAGIVQTALGTNQNSEVFPVQMVSPEGELRWFLDKDAASKLLALYGMALHSFLKRKSRRSWYFILKANPGISFLRIRFLVLSLSHSGQSLSPLN
;
A
#
# COMPACT_ATOMS: atom_id res chain seq x y z
N MET A 1 -6.42 4.23 9.23
CA MET A 1 -5.97 5.34 8.36
C MET A 1 -5.85 4.87 6.91
N LEU A 2 -6.19 5.74 5.95
CA LEU A 2 -6.01 5.51 4.53
C LEU A 2 -4.75 6.26 4.08
N VAL A 3 -3.82 5.56 3.42
CA VAL A 3 -2.54 6.12 2.98
C VAL A 3 -2.30 5.77 1.52
N GLY A 4 -1.78 6.72 0.75
CA GLY A 4 -1.26 6.50 -0.60
C GLY A 4 0.26 6.48 -0.63
N MET A 5 0.83 6.03 -1.75
CA MET A 5 2.27 5.97 -1.94
C MET A 5 2.70 6.68 -3.23
N GLY A 6 3.76 7.48 -3.15
CA GLY A 6 4.47 8.09 -4.28
C GLY A 6 5.23 7.08 -5.16
N PRO A 7 5.60 7.43 -6.41
CA PRO A 7 6.47 6.56 -7.24
C PRO A 7 7.90 6.40 -6.68
N ASP A 8 8.28 7.31 -5.80
CA ASP A 8 9.50 7.41 -4.99
C ASP A 8 9.32 6.82 -3.57
N GLY A 9 8.19 6.18 -3.28
CA GLY A 9 7.97 5.53 -1.98
C GLY A 9 7.64 6.48 -0.83
N HIS A 10 7.41 7.77 -1.09
CA HIS A 10 6.89 8.68 -0.08
C HIS A 10 5.47 8.27 0.34
N VAL A 11 5.13 8.55 1.59
CA VAL A 11 3.76 8.46 2.13
C VAL A 11 3.42 9.80 2.76
N ALA A 12 2.16 10.23 2.68
CA ALA A 12 1.78 11.60 3.05
C ALA A 12 2.73 12.64 2.41
N SER A 13 3.38 13.51 3.19
CA SER A 13 4.47 14.37 2.70
C SER A 13 5.84 13.99 3.30
N LEU A 14 6.05 12.70 3.57
CA LEU A 14 7.29 12.15 4.10
C LEU A 14 8.13 11.58 2.94
N PHE A 15 9.07 12.39 2.45
CA PHE A 15 9.86 12.10 1.24
C PHE A 15 11.19 11.41 1.55
N PRO A 16 11.72 10.56 0.64
CA PRO A 16 13.04 9.96 0.78
C PRO A 16 14.13 11.01 1.06
N GLY A 17 15.03 10.71 2.00
CA GLY A 17 16.14 11.59 2.38
C GLY A 17 15.76 12.86 3.15
N HIS A 18 14.48 13.19 3.29
CA HIS A 18 14.04 14.42 3.94
C HIS A 18 14.23 14.36 5.47
N PRO A 19 14.70 15.43 6.15
CA PRO A 19 14.92 15.44 7.60
C PRO A 19 13.70 15.07 8.42
N LEU A 20 12.50 15.36 7.92
CA LEU A 20 11.22 15.03 8.57
C LEU A 20 11.02 13.53 8.82
N LEU A 21 11.73 12.64 8.10
CA LEU A 21 11.69 11.20 8.40
C LEU A 21 12.20 10.86 9.82
N LYS A 22 12.97 11.77 10.44
CA LYS A 22 13.52 11.61 11.79
C LYS A 22 12.62 12.20 12.89
N GLU A 23 11.50 12.84 12.53
CA GLU A 23 10.56 13.41 13.50
C GLU A 23 9.80 12.30 14.24
N ASN A 24 9.93 12.29 15.57
CA ASN A 24 9.40 11.24 16.44
C ASN A 24 8.55 11.77 17.61
N GLN A 25 8.32 13.09 17.69
CA GLN A 25 7.56 13.73 18.78
C GLN A 25 6.29 14.40 18.27
N LYS A 26 6.41 15.22 17.22
CA LYS A 26 5.27 15.99 16.69
C LYS A 26 4.30 15.08 15.98
N TRP A 27 3.02 15.39 16.10
CA TRP A 27 1.94 14.67 15.42
C TRP A 27 1.73 15.13 13.98
N VAL A 28 1.89 16.43 13.78
CA VAL A 28 1.72 17.11 12.50
C VAL A 28 2.94 17.99 12.29
N ALA A 29 3.42 18.05 11.05
CA ALA A 29 4.49 18.94 10.65
C ALA A 29 4.11 19.71 9.39
N HIS A 30 4.73 20.87 9.23
CA HIS A 30 4.74 21.64 8.00
C HIS A 30 6.12 21.52 7.36
N ILE A 31 6.16 21.33 6.04
CA ILE A 31 7.38 21.39 5.23
C ILE A 31 7.22 22.50 4.20
N THR A 32 8.31 23.17 3.84
CA THR A 32 8.36 24.24 2.83
C THR A 32 9.18 23.86 1.60
N ASP A 33 9.76 22.68 1.61
CA ASP A 33 10.80 22.20 0.70
C ASP A 33 10.45 20.82 0.14
N SER A 34 9.15 20.55 -0.07
CA SER A 34 8.74 19.33 -0.76
C SER A 34 9.40 19.26 -2.14
N PRO A 35 10.02 18.11 -2.51
CA PRO A 35 10.60 17.92 -3.83
C PRO A 35 9.53 17.81 -4.94
N LYS A 36 8.24 17.92 -4.59
CA LYS A 36 7.10 17.84 -5.50
C LYS A 36 6.16 19.02 -5.27
N PRO A 37 5.64 19.67 -6.32
CA PRO A 37 4.73 20.80 -6.16
C PRO A 37 3.39 20.39 -5.50
N PRO A 38 2.78 21.25 -4.68
CA PRO A 38 3.38 22.48 -4.12
C PRO A 38 4.47 22.17 -3.07
N PRO A 39 5.46 23.07 -2.92
CA PRO A 39 6.57 22.89 -1.98
C PRO A 39 6.11 22.91 -0.51
N GLU A 40 5.11 23.73 -0.20
CA GLU A 40 4.53 23.87 1.14
C GLU A 40 3.42 22.85 1.39
N ARG A 41 3.55 22.09 2.47
CA ARG A 41 2.58 21.05 2.84
C ARG A 41 2.46 20.90 4.35
N ILE A 42 1.26 20.56 4.80
CA ILE A 42 1.02 20.05 6.15
C ILE A 42 0.86 18.53 6.06
N THR A 43 1.50 17.79 6.96
CA THR A 43 1.50 16.33 6.94
C THR A 43 1.45 15.73 8.33
N PHE A 44 0.80 14.57 8.44
CA PHE A 44 1.03 13.68 9.58
C PHE A 44 2.44 13.12 9.52
N THR A 45 3.03 12.94 10.69
CA THR A 45 4.34 12.32 10.90
C THR A 45 4.17 10.83 11.19
N PHE A 46 5.27 10.07 11.27
CA PHE A 46 5.20 8.65 11.61
C PHE A 46 4.56 8.36 12.97
N PRO A 47 4.78 9.13 14.05
CA PRO A 47 4.05 8.95 15.31
C PRO A 47 2.52 8.85 15.16
N VAL A 48 1.90 9.65 14.29
CA VAL A 48 0.44 9.59 14.05
C VAL A 48 0.07 8.51 13.04
N ILE A 49 0.86 8.34 11.99
CA ILE A 49 0.58 7.29 11.00
C ILE A 49 0.62 5.92 11.68
N ASN A 50 1.67 5.66 12.46
CA ASN A 50 1.94 4.35 13.07
C ASN A 50 1.12 4.08 14.33
N SER A 51 0.52 5.09 14.98
CA SER A 51 -0.47 4.86 16.06
C SER A 51 -1.82 4.35 15.57
N SER A 52 -2.01 4.23 14.24
CA SER A 52 -3.24 3.69 13.67
C SER A 52 -3.37 2.19 13.94
N ALA A 53 -4.49 1.76 14.50
CA ALA A 53 -4.81 0.32 14.64
C ALA A 53 -4.88 -0.43 13.29
N TYR A 54 -5.28 0.25 12.23
CA TYR A 54 -5.36 -0.33 10.88
C TYR A 54 -4.92 0.69 9.84
N ILE A 55 -4.07 0.29 8.91
CA ILE A 55 -3.70 1.10 7.74
C ILE A 55 -4.07 0.36 6.45
N ALA A 56 -4.87 1.02 5.62
CA ALA A 56 -5.09 0.64 4.23
C ALA A 56 -4.14 1.47 3.35
N LEU A 57 -3.13 0.81 2.79
CA LEU A 57 -2.19 1.42 1.84
C LEU A 57 -2.67 1.13 0.42
N VAL A 58 -3.21 2.16 -0.25
CA VAL A 58 -3.84 2.03 -1.57
C VAL A 58 -2.90 2.58 -2.64
N VAL A 59 -2.55 1.74 -3.61
CA VAL A 59 -1.55 2.06 -4.64
C VAL A 59 -2.04 1.57 -5.99
N CYS A 60 -2.12 2.48 -6.95
CA CYS A 60 -2.58 2.19 -8.31
C CYS A 60 -1.60 2.70 -9.37
N GLY A 61 -1.54 2.00 -10.50
CA GLY A 61 -0.82 2.40 -11.69
C GLY A 61 0.60 1.84 -11.82
N ALA A 62 1.01 1.61 -13.07
CA ALA A 62 2.29 0.98 -13.42
C ALA A 62 3.52 1.74 -12.89
N GLY A 63 3.42 3.07 -12.77
CA GLY A 63 4.47 3.92 -12.21
C GLY A 63 4.82 3.62 -10.75
N LYS A 64 4.03 2.79 -10.06
CA LYS A 64 4.28 2.36 -8.68
C LYS A 64 4.92 0.97 -8.59
N ALA A 65 4.88 0.18 -9.66
CA ALA A 65 5.22 -1.23 -9.61
C ALA A 65 6.66 -1.50 -9.14
N GLY A 66 7.61 -0.66 -9.55
CA GLY A 66 9.01 -0.78 -9.11
C GLY A 66 9.14 -0.59 -7.60
N ILE A 67 8.60 0.49 -7.07
CA ILE A 67 8.71 0.78 -5.64
C ILE A 67 7.87 -0.19 -4.78
N VAL A 68 6.72 -0.67 -5.28
CA VAL A 68 5.95 -1.76 -4.65
C VAL A 68 6.81 -3.03 -4.53
N GLN A 69 7.48 -3.41 -5.63
CA GLN A 69 8.38 -4.57 -5.63
C GLN A 69 9.53 -4.40 -4.62
N THR A 70 10.13 -3.22 -4.55
CA THR A 70 11.20 -2.94 -3.58
C THR A 70 10.68 -2.95 -2.14
N ALA A 71 9.55 -2.30 -1.86
CA ALA A 71 9.01 -2.18 -0.51
C ALA A 71 8.56 -3.53 0.07
N LEU A 72 8.04 -4.44 -0.77
CA LEU A 72 7.56 -5.77 -0.37
C LEU A 72 8.59 -6.89 -0.62
N GLY A 73 9.67 -6.60 -1.33
CA GLY A 73 10.71 -7.58 -1.66
C GLY A 73 11.66 -7.86 -0.50
N THR A 74 12.43 -8.94 -0.62
CA THR A 74 13.44 -9.35 0.36
C THR A 74 14.81 -8.73 0.11
N ASN A 75 14.98 -7.98 -0.98
CA ASN A 75 16.26 -7.36 -1.32
C ASN A 75 16.55 -6.25 -0.32
N GLN A 76 17.60 -6.48 0.48
CA GLN A 76 18.19 -5.50 1.38
C GLN A 76 18.89 -4.43 0.55
N ASN A 77 18.12 -3.50 -0.03
CA ASN A 77 18.70 -2.24 -0.46
C ASN A 77 19.15 -1.48 0.79
N SER A 78 20.27 -0.77 0.68
CA SER A 78 20.81 0.08 1.75
C SER A 78 19.89 1.27 2.08
N GLU A 79 19.03 1.67 1.14
CA GLU A 79 18.10 2.77 1.30
C GLU A 79 16.70 2.27 1.70
N VAL A 80 16.21 2.74 2.85
CA VAL A 80 14.85 2.46 3.35
C VAL A 80 13.91 3.55 2.86
N PHE A 81 12.87 3.16 2.13
CA PHE A 81 11.87 4.11 1.64
C PHE A 81 10.85 4.47 2.74
N PRO A 82 10.26 5.68 2.73
CA PRO A 82 9.28 6.10 3.73
C PRO A 82 8.09 5.14 3.88
N VAL A 83 7.63 4.52 2.79
CA VAL A 83 6.57 3.50 2.84
C VAL A 83 6.94 2.26 3.66
N GLN A 84 8.23 1.91 3.73
CA GLN A 84 8.72 0.78 4.55
C GLN A 84 8.80 1.13 6.04
N MET A 85 8.71 2.42 6.38
CA MET A 85 8.65 2.90 7.77
C MET A 85 7.21 2.94 8.32
N VAL A 86 6.21 2.67 7.47
CA VAL A 86 4.81 2.55 7.89
C VAL A 86 4.62 1.23 8.63
N SER A 87 4.36 1.34 9.93
CA SER A 87 4.21 0.20 10.84
C SER A 87 3.10 0.50 11.85
N PRO A 88 1.82 0.25 11.49
CA PRO A 88 0.71 0.45 12.40
C PRO A 88 0.80 -0.44 13.64
N GLU A 89 0.13 -0.04 14.73
CA GLU A 89 -0.03 -0.87 15.94
C GLU A 89 -0.74 -2.20 15.65
N GLY A 90 -1.68 -2.22 14.70
CA GLY A 90 -2.37 -3.42 14.27
C GLY A 90 -1.99 -3.86 12.86
N GLU A 91 -2.93 -3.82 11.92
CA GLU A 91 -2.73 -4.42 10.59
C GLU A 91 -2.39 -3.37 9.52
N LEU A 92 -1.29 -3.61 8.80
CA LEU A 92 -1.01 -2.95 7.52
C LEU A 92 -1.50 -3.82 6.37
N ARG A 93 -2.39 -3.26 5.55
CA ARG A 93 -2.97 -3.94 4.39
C ARG A 93 -2.71 -3.16 3.11
N TRP A 94 -2.08 -3.80 2.14
CA TRP A 94 -1.86 -3.24 0.81
C TRP A 94 -3.05 -3.54 -0.10
N PHE A 95 -3.52 -2.53 -0.81
CA PHE A 95 -4.51 -2.64 -1.87
C PHE A 95 -3.88 -2.18 -3.17
N LEU A 96 -3.59 -3.13 -4.05
CA LEU A 96 -2.92 -2.89 -5.32
C LEU A 96 -3.87 -3.16 -6.48
N ASP A 97 -3.81 -2.31 -7.50
CA ASP A 97 -4.34 -2.66 -8.82
C ASP A 97 -3.37 -3.58 -9.58
N LYS A 98 -3.80 -4.07 -10.75
CA LYS A 98 -3.00 -4.97 -11.59
C LYS A 98 -1.64 -4.36 -11.96
N ASP A 99 -1.63 -3.07 -12.28
CA ASP A 99 -0.44 -2.43 -12.81
C ASP A 99 0.59 -2.16 -11.72
N ALA A 100 0.16 -1.74 -10.52
CA ALA A 100 1.02 -1.59 -9.35
C ALA A 100 1.55 -2.94 -8.84
N ALA A 101 0.81 -4.03 -9.00
CA ALA A 101 1.26 -5.38 -8.64
C ALA A 101 2.11 -6.07 -9.71
N SER A 102 2.27 -5.47 -10.90
CA SER A 102 2.83 -6.13 -12.09
C SER A 102 4.23 -6.73 -11.92
N LYS A 103 5.05 -6.18 -11.01
CA LYS A 103 6.42 -6.65 -10.74
C LYS A 103 6.53 -7.60 -9.54
N LEU A 104 5.45 -7.85 -8.79
CA LEU A 104 5.48 -8.76 -7.64
C LEU A 104 5.60 -10.23 -8.07
N LEU A 105 5.03 -10.60 -9.21
CA LEU A 105 5.04 -11.99 -9.71
C LEU A 105 6.45 -12.47 -10.08
N ALA A 106 7.33 -11.55 -10.49
CA ALA A 106 8.72 -11.88 -10.80
C ALA A 106 9.55 -12.27 -9.55
N LEU A 107 9.15 -11.82 -8.36
CA LEU A 107 9.87 -12.11 -7.11
C LEU A 107 9.63 -13.52 -6.56
N TYR A 108 8.49 -14.15 -6.91
CA TYR A 108 8.06 -15.41 -6.28
C TYR A 108 8.14 -16.63 -7.20
N GLY A 109 8.71 -16.49 -8.41
CA GLY A 109 8.90 -17.62 -9.33
C GLY A 109 7.61 -18.37 -9.71
N MET A 110 6.44 -17.78 -9.52
CA MET A 110 5.17 -18.43 -9.77
C MET A 110 4.73 -18.18 -11.21
N ALA A 111 4.83 -19.22 -12.04
CA ALA A 111 4.11 -19.28 -13.31
C ALA A 111 2.61 -19.09 -13.06
N LEU A 112 1.96 -18.27 -13.89
CA LEU A 112 0.55 -17.90 -13.84
C LEU A 112 -0.41 -19.06 -14.20
N HIS A 113 -0.23 -20.26 -13.63
CA HIS A 113 -0.92 -21.48 -14.08
C HIS A 113 -2.14 -21.89 -13.25
N SER A 114 -2.58 -21.12 -12.25
CA SER A 114 -3.92 -21.30 -11.68
C SER A 114 -4.65 -19.97 -11.51
N PHE A 115 -4.91 -19.33 -12.66
CA PHE A 115 -5.93 -18.30 -12.75
C PHE A 115 -7.29 -18.99 -12.64
N LEU A 116 -7.97 -18.87 -11.50
CA LEU A 116 -9.40 -19.17 -11.45
C LEU A 116 -10.11 -18.16 -12.35
N LYS A 117 -10.31 -18.55 -13.62
CA LYS A 117 -11.25 -17.92 -14.55
C LYS A 117 -12.63 -17.98 -13.91
N ARG A 118 -13.02 -16.94 -13.19
CA ARG A 118 -14.43 -16.59 -13.04
C ARG A 118 -14.66 -15.25 -13.70
N LYS A 119 -15.23 -15.35 -14.90
CA LYS A 119 -15.71 -14.25 -15.73
C LYS A 119 -16.77 -13.50 -14.93
N SER A 120 -16.39 -12.42 -14.26
CA SER A 120 -17.31 -11.36 -13.88
C SER A 120 -16.55 -10.04 -13.92
N ARG A 121 -17.16 -9.06 -14.57
CA ARG A 121 -16.57 -7.77 -14.88
C ARG A 121 -16.43 -6.92 -13.60
N ARG A 122 -15.23 -6.35 -13.45
CA ARG A 122 -14.83 -5.11 -12.75
C ARG A 122 -14.10 -5.29 -11.42
N SER A 123 -12.85 -4.79 -11.46
CA SER A 123 -11.82 -4.64 -10.44
C SER A 123 -11.31 -5.89 -9.70
N TRP A 124 -10.02 -6.15 -9.91
CA TRP A 124 -9.22 -7.07 -9.12
C TRP A 124 -8.39 -6.25 -8.14
N TYR A 125 -8.43 -6.60 -6.86
CA TYR A 125 -7.55 -6.03 -5.83
C TYR A 125 -6.72 -7.15 -5.22
N PHE A 126 -5.41 -6.92 -5.12
CA PHE A 126 -4.54 -7.81 -4.35
C PHE A 126 -4.48 -7.30 -2.91
N ILE A 127 -4.84 -8.15 -1.95
CA ILE A 127 -4.65 -7.91 -0.52
C ILE A 127 -3.40 -8.67 -0.09
N LEU A 128 -2.39 -7.93 0.36
CA LEU A 128 -1.22 -8.49 1.03
C LEU A 128 -1.29 -8.12 2.51
N LYS A 129 -1.22 -9.12 3.38
CA LYS A 129 -1.12 -8.97 4.83
C LYS A 129 0.33 -9.17 5.24
N ALA A 130 0.99 -8.11 5.69
CA ALA A 130 2.28 -8.20 6.37
C ALA A 130 2.01 -8.38 7.87
N ASN A 131 2.56 -9.43 8.49
CA ASN A 131 2.38 -9.71 9.92
C ASN A 131 3.71 -9.48 10.65
N PRO A 132 3.78 -8.58 11.65
CA PRO A 132 5.02 -8.37 12.39
C PRO A 132 5.26 -9.57 13.32
N GLY A 133 6.36 -10.31 13.12
CA GLY A 133 6.82 -11.35 14.05
C GLY A 133 6.85 -12.80 13.58
N ILE A 134 6.64 -13.10 12.28
CA ILE A 134 6.78 -14.47 11.74
C ILE A 134 7.78 -14.44 10.59
N SER A 135 8.80 -15.30 10.63
CA SER A 135 9.73 -15.54 9.52
C SER A 135 8.94 -15.65 8.20
N PHE A 136 9.26 -14.73 7.28
CA PHE A 136 8.48 -14.36 6.10
C PHE A 136 8.25 -15.55 5.14
N LEU A 137 7.20 -16.34 5.36
CA LEU A 137 6.67 -17.27 4.37
C LEU A 137 5.17 -17.52 4.55
N ARG A 138 4.36 -16.46 4.54
CA ARG A 138 2.92 -16.61 4.28
C ARG A 138 2.27 -15.33 3.78
N ILE A 139 2.50 -15.01 2.51
CA ILE A 139 1.62 -14.08 1.78
C ILE A 139 0.27 -14.80 1.58
N ARG A 140 -0.75 -14.42 2.36
CA ARG A 140 -2.12 -14.82 2.08
C ARG A 140 -2.75 -13.76 1.17
N PHE A 141 -3.05 -14.14 -0.06
CA PHE A 141 -3.90 -13.35 -0.95
C PHE A 141 -5.36 -13.50 -0.51
N LEU A 142 -6.02 -12.39 -0.18
CA LEU A 142 -7.47 -12.36 -0.01
C LEU A 142 -8.06 -11.55 -1.17
N VAL A 143 -8.85 -12.19 -2.03
CA VAL A 143 -9.66 -11.50 -3.03
C VAL A 143 -11.01 -11.21 -2.37
N LEU A 144 -11.25 -9.94 -2.00
CA LEU A 144 -12.58 -9.52 -1.57
C LEU A 144 -13.40 -9.13 -2.80
N SER A 145 -14.40 -9.95 -3.13
CA SER A 145 -15.46 -9.60 -4.07
C SER A 145 -16.53 -8.78 -3.33
N LEU A 146 -16.61 -7.48 -3.59
CA LEU A 146 -17.78 -6.69 -3.21
C LEU A 146 -18.93 -7.04 -4.17
N SER A 147 -19.88 -7.90 -3.76
CA SER A 147 -21.13 -8.03 -4.50
C SER A 147 -22.08 -6.91 -4.07
N HIS A 148 -22.33 -5.95 -4.96
CA HIS A 148 -23.55 -5.16 -4.90
C HIS A 148 -24.71 -6.07 -5.30
N SER A 149 -25.46 -6.59 -4.33
CA SER A 149 -26.77 -7.19 -4.59
C SER A 149 -27.78 -6.05 -4.77
N GLY A 150 -27.91 -5.56 -6.00
CA GLY A 150 -29.13 -4.87 -6.41
C GLY A 150 -30.24 -5.91 -6.55
N GLN A 151 -31.04 -6.11 -5.50
CA GLN A 151 -32.30 -6.82 -5.63
C GLN A 151 -33.31 -5.90 -6.31
N SER A 152 -33.67 -6.23 -7.55
CA SER A 152 -34.86 -5.75 -8.22
C SER A 152 -36.06 -6.49 -7.64
N LEU A 153 -36.91 -5.80 -6.88
CA LEU A 153 -38.23 -6.30 -6.49
C LEU A 153 -39.12 -6.35 -7.73
N SER A 154 -39.53 -7.54 -8.16
CA SER A 154 -40.66 -7.72 -9.07
C SER A 154 -41.97 -7.64 -8.27
N PRO A 155 -43.02 -6.96 -8.78
CA PRO A 155 -44.30 -6.89 -8.08
C PRO A 155 -44.99 -8.25 -8.08
N LEU A 156 -45.52 -8.62 -6.92
CA LEU A 156 -46.41 -9.77 -6.75
C LEU A 156 -47.74 -9.49 -7.46
N ASN A 157 -48.18 -10.41 -8.32
CA ASN A 157 -49.59 -10.60 -8.69
C ASN A 157 -50.12 -11.80 -7.91
#